data_AF-A0A1Y0HNL2-F1
#
_entry.id   AF-A0A1Y0HNL2-F1
#
_cell.length_a   1.000
_cell.length_b   1.000
_cell.length_c   1.000
_cell.angle_alpha   90.00
_cell.angle_beta   90.00
_cell.angle_gamma   90.00
#
_symmetry.space_group_name_H-M   'P 1'
#
loop_
_entity.id
_entity.type
_entity.pdbx_description
1 polymer ?
#
loop_
_entity_poly.entity_id
_entity_poly.type
_entity_poly.pdbx_seq_one_letter_code
_entity_poly.pdbx_strand_id
1 'polypeptide(L)' 'MIIHQPYTLDKYYKILEVSQTESLQTIRKKYLCLAKIYHPDHQDTSSVEKFQQIQEAYETIKEQKRKKIAA' A
#
# COMPACT_ATOMS: atom_id res chain seq x y z
N MET A 1 22.22 -3.21 13.17
CA MET A 1 21.75 -4.14 12.12
C MET A 1 20.34 -3.73 11.73
N ILE A 2 20.20 -2.89 10.69
CA ILE A 2 18.87 -2.51 10.18
C ILE A 2 18.55 -3.51 9.08
N ILE A 3 17.64 -4.42 9.37
CA ILE A 3 17.12 -5.39 8.42
C ILE A 3 16.21 -4.61 7.47
N HIS A 4 16.74 -4.05 6.38
CA HIS A 4 15.90 -3.66 5.25
C HIS A 4 15.31 -4.95 4.69
N GLN A 5 14.10 -5.28 5.14
CA GLN A 5 13.39 -6.45 4.63
C GLN A 5 13.23 -6.28 3.11
N PRO A 6 13.56 -7.31 2.30
CA PRO A 6 13.21 -7.29 0.89
C PRO A 6 11.67 -7.26 0.80
N TYR A 7 11.12 -6.11 0.39
CA TYR A 7 9.69 -5.92 0.24
C TYR A 7 9.20 -6.76 -0.93
N THR A 8 8.41 -7.79 -0.64
CA THR A 8 7.73 -8.63 -1.64
C THR A 8 6.31 -8.13 -1.87
N LEU A 9 5.73 -8.47 -3.03
CA LEU A 9 4.35 -8.09 -3.41
C LEU A 9 3.32 -8.38 -2.31
N ASP A 10 3.46 -9.50 -1.60
CA ASP A 10 2.62 -9.91 -0.46
C ASP A 10 2.59 -8.87 0.67
N LYS A 11 3.73 -8.21 0.90
CA LYS A 11 3.87 -7.16 1.90
C LYS A 11 3.02 -5.95 1.55
N TYR A 12 3.00 -5.55 0.27
CA TYR A 12 2.21 -4.42 -0.21
C TYR A 12 0.71 -4.62 0.02
N TYR A 13 0.21 -5.83 -0.23
CA TYR A 13 -1.17 -6.21 0.10
C TYR A 13 -1.46 -6.12 1.61
N LYS A 14 -0.52 -6.57 2.46
CA LYS A 14 -0.63 -6.43 3.92
C LYS A 14 -0.57 -4.99 4.41
N ILE A 15 0.30 -4.15 3.84
CA ILE A 15 0.46 -2.73 4.20
C ILE A 15 -0.82 -1.95 3.91
N LEU A 16 -1.48 -2.24 2.78
CA LEU A 16 -2.76 -1.65 2.43
C LEU A 16 -3.95 -2.33 3.11
N GLU A 17 -3.72 -3.41 3.88
CA GLU A 17 -4.76 -4.28 4.47
C GLU A 17 -5.81 -4.74 3.43
N VAL A 18 -5.35 -5.13 2.24
CA VAL A 18 -6.19 -5.57 1.13
C VAL A 18 -5.75 -6.93 0.62
N SER A 19 -6.69 -7.76 0.17
CA SER A 19 -6.39 -9.03 -0.47
C SER A 19 -6.08 -8.88 -1.96
N GLN A 20 -5.32 -9.82 -2.53
CA GLN A 20 -5.01 -9.86 -3.97
C GLN A 20 -6.26 -10.02 -4.86
N THR A 21 -7.35 -10.47 -4.26
CA THR A 21 -8.68 -10.63 -4.89
C THR A 21 -9.46 -9.31 -4.94
N GLU A 22 -9.13 -8.33 -4.11
CA GLU A 22 -9.90 -7.09 -3.97
C GLU A 22 -9.92 -6.24 -5.25
N SER A 23 -11.02 -5.53 -5.46
CA SER A 23 -11.16 -4.63 -6.61
C SER A 23 -10.41 -3.31 -6.39
N LEU A 24 -10.03 -2.64 -7.49
CA LEU A 24 -9.37 -1.33 -7.44
C LEU A 24 -10.16 -0.28 -6.62
N GLN A 25 -11.50 -0.39 -6.61
CA GLN A 25 -12.35 0.44 -5.76
C GLN A 25 -12.09 0.23 -4.27
N THR A 26 -11.99 -1.02 -3.78
CA THR A 26 -11.69 -1.31 -2.37
C THR A 26 -10.28 -0.83 -2.03
N ILE A 27 -9.32 -1.09 -2.92
CA ILE A 27 -7.92 -0.69 -2.73
C ILE A 27 -7.79 0.83 -2.61
N ARG A 28 -8.50 1.60 -3.45
CA ARG A 28 -8.58 3.07 -3.33
C ARG A 28 -9.18 3.52 -2.00
N LYS A 29 -10.28 2.91 -1.56
CA LYS A 29 -10.92 3.24 -0.27
C LYS A 29 -9.97 2.99 0.90
N LYS A 30 -9.25 1.86 0.89
CA LYS A 30 -8.28 1.52 1.93
C LYS A 30 -7.05 2.43 1.91
N TYR A 31 -6.51 2.73 0.73
CA TYR A 31 -5.44 3.72 0.56
C TYR A 31 -5.82 5.07 1.18
N LEU A 32 -7.02 5.59 0.86
CA LEU A 32 -7.50 6.87 1.42
C LEU A 32 -7.66 6.83 2.95
N CYS A 33 -8.08 5.69 3.49
CA CYS A 33 -8.20 5.51 4.94
C CYS A 33 -6.83 5.49 5.61
N LEU A 34 -5.87 4.74 5.05
CA LEU A 34 -4.50 4.66 5.56
C LEU A 34 -3.76 5.99 5.41
N ALA A 35 -3.90 6.68 4.28
CA ALA A 35 -3.28 8.00 4.07
C ALA A 35 -3.78 9.05 5.07
N LYS A 36 -5.03 8.95 5.53
CA LYS A 36 -5.55 9.80 6.62
C LYS A 36 -4.98 9.43 7.99
N ILE A 37 -4.73 8.14 8.24
CA ILE A 37 -4.16 7.65 9.50
C ILE A 37 -2.66 8.00 9.59
N TYR A 38 -1.94 7.86 8.49
CA TYR A 38 -0.51 8.17 8.36
C TYR A 38 -0.26 9.60 7.89
N HIS A 39 -1.24 10.50 8.04
CA HIS A 39 -1.11 11.88 7.59
C HIS A 39 0.02 12.59 8.35
N PRO A 40 0.87 13.39 7.67
CA PRO A 40 2.07 14.00 8.27
C PRO A 40 1.80 15.04 9.36
N ASP A 41 0.53 15.37 9.58
CA ASP A 41 0.07 16.25 10.67
C ASP A 41 0.22 15.58 12.05
N HIS A 42 0.23 14.24 12.10
CA HIS A 42 0.55 13.50 13.33
C HIS A 42 2.07 13.29 13.45
N GLN A 43 2.76 14.19 14.15
CA GLN A 43 4.22 14.15 14.34
C GLN A 43 4.77 12.84 14.95
N ASP A 44 3.96 12.06 15.68
CA ASP A 44 4.38 10.82 16.35
C ASP A 44 4.28 9.57 15.45
N THR A 45 3.37 9.58 14.48
CA THR A 45 3.09 8.43 13.57
C THR A 45 3.40 8.71 12.10
N SER A 46 3.81 9.94 11.78
CA SER A 46 4.20 10.36 10.44
C SER A 46 5.52 9.73 10.03
N SER A 47 5.44 8.47 9.61
CA SER A 47 6.57 7.76 9.03
C SER A 47 6.55 7.97 7.51
N VAL A 48 7.46 8.81 7.02
CA VAL A 48 7.69 9.03 5.59
C VAL A 48 7.93 7.69 4.88
N GLU A 49 8.65 6.78 5.54
CA GLU A 49 8.87 5.42 5.05
C GLU A 49 7.55 4.66 4.87
N LYS A 50 6.66 4.66 5.88
CA LYS A 50 5.34 4.01 5.75
C LYS A 50 4.47 4.64 4.68
N PHE A 51 4.51 5.96 4.55
CA PHE A 51 3.74 6.65 3.51
C PHE A 51 4.24 6.26 2.11
N GLN A 52 5.56 6.27 1.88
CA GLN A 52 6.17 5.78 0.64
C GLN A 52 5.79 4.32 0.36
N GLN A 53 5.86 3.46 1.38
CA GLN A 53 5.45 2.06 1.26
C GLN A 53 3.98 1.90 0.84
N ILE A 54 3.06 2.67 1.42
CA ILE A 54 1.64 2.62 1.07
C ILE A 54 1.42 3.09 -0.38
N GLN A 55 2.15 4.11 -0.82
CA GLN A 55 2.07 4.63 -2.17
C GLN A 55 2.62 3.63 -3.21
N GLU A 56 3.83 3.11 -3.00
CA GLU A 56 4.42 2.06 -3.84
C GLU A 56 3.55 0.80 -3.90
N ALA A 57 3.00 0.40 -2.75
CA ALA A 57 2.10 -0.72 -2.65
C ALA A 57 0.86 -0.52 -3.54
N TYR A 58 0.27 0.67 -3.50
CA TYR A 58 -0.93 0.99 -4.27
C TYR A 58 -0.65 0.97 -5.77
N GLU A 59 0.45 1.58 -6.21
CA GLU A 59 0.83 1.60 -7.64
C GLU A 59 1.13 0.19 -8.16
N THR A 60 1.88 -0.60 -7.40
CA THR A 60 2.22 -1.98 -7.76
C THR A 60 0.97 -2.85 -7.88
N ILE A 61 0.07 -2.80 -6.89
CA ILE A 61 -1.18 -3.57 -6.92
C ILE A 61 -2.07 -3.11 -8.08
N LYS A 62 -2.15 -1.79 -8.32
CA LYS A 62 -2.93 -1.23 -9.42
C LYS A 62 -2.44 -1.75 -10.77
N GLU A 63 -1.13 -1.80 -10.98
CA GLU A 63 -0.56 -2.37 -12.20
C GLU A 63 -0.79 -3.88 -12.32
N GLN A 64 -0.63 -4.63 -11.23
CA GLN A 64 -0.90 -6.08 -11.21
C GLN A 64 -2.36 -6.39 -11.55
N LYS A 65 -3.31 -5.63 -11.01
CA LYS A 65 -4.74 -5.74 -11.33
C LYS A 65 -5.01 -5.39 -12.79
N ARG A 66 -4.37 -4.34 -13.31
CA ARG A 66 -4.48 -3.96 -14.72
C ARG A 66 -3.95 -5.06 -15.65
N LYS A 67 -2.79 -5.67 -15.33
CA LYS A 67 -2.22 -6.79 -16.08
C LYS A 67 -3.13 -8.02 -16.05
N LYS A 68 -3.71 -8.37 -14.89
CA LYS A 68 -4.66 -9.50 -14.76
C LYS A 68 -5.95 -9.35 -15.57
N ILE A 69 -6.38 -8.13 -15.90
CA ILE A 69 -7.59 -7.88 -16.71
C ILE A 69 -7.30 -8.03 -18.21
N ALA A 70 -6.03 -7.95 -18.62
CA ALA A 70 -5.61 -7.97 -20.02
C ALA A 70 -5.20 -9.37 -20.54
N ALA A 71 -5.32 -10.41 -19.72
CA ALA A 71 -5.06 -11.81 -20.07
C ALA A 71 -6.36 -12.61 -20.00
#